data_AF-A0A7S3KLJ4-F1
#
_entry.id   AF-A0A7S3KLJ4-F1
#
_cell.length_a   1.000
_cell.length_b   1.000
_cell.length_c   1.000
_cell.angle_alpha   90.00
_cell.angle_beta   90.00
_cell.angle_gamma   90.00
#
_symmetry.space_group_name_H-M   'P 1'
#
loop_
_entity.id
_entity.type
_entity.pdbx_description
1 polymer ?
#
loop_
_entity_poly.entity_id
_entity_poly.type
_entity_poly.pdbx_seq_one_letter_code
_entity_poly.pdbx_strand_id
1 'polypeptide(L)'
;EASVRMEMQKDIHKFKIFYQIDNSFGESECLPMAVEPSFISLNDYHINYNKTQFCIGSISSNSYGNVQFIERKIDQNAGFISNSVFEVWTNEVNDKVYNIIHCHINDMSDSVPVATEYLEEGESISDYMNFDTDSAGQILRYKILIQNHKILTVLYNYGESIDEIPFKEIKIPLGDDYYQIKNKESEDQTMIVKVSKIPISMTCAHNKDDLKHMNIQTVEHEPISHCRLRYFERLPGYVDLEMVSSDNCMSLYEGEYKFSAPICIIEKADEMQKTMILSMEQYQKEQTISGVNQAVETLEKLVEENKFAKYDSLEEMKTAFQSLKISEEKIGDLLGGDTIEDEELISKAKQATMMSSKILRGMAAEMRMMAMRKKT
;
A
#
# COMPACT_ATOMS: atom_id res chain seq x y z
N GLU A 1 -13.89 43.70 15.63
CA GLU A 1 -12.59 43.49 14.95
C GLU A 1 -11.38 44.06 15.71
N ALA A 2 -11.39 45.32 16.17
CA ALA A 2 -10.27 45.87 16.95
C ALA A 2 -10.04 45.18 18.32
N SER A 3 -11.11 44.71 18.98
CA SER A 3 -11.01 43.99 20.26
C SER A 3 -10.44 42.58 20.11
N VAL A 4 -10.73 41.90 18.98
CA VAL A 4 -10.16 40.58 18.63
C VAL A 4 -8.68 40.71 18.26
N ARG A 5 -8.28 41.82 17.62
CA ARG A 5 -6.86 42.13 17.36
C ARG A 5 -6.06 42.46 18.63
N MET A 6 -6.67 43.06 19.67
CA MET A 6 -5.99 43.35 20.93
C MET A 6 -5.92 42.14 21.88
N GLU A 7 -6.88 41.22 21.85
CA GLU A 7 -6.77 39.95 22.59
C GLU A 7 -5.75 39.00 21.93
N MET A 8 -5.65 38.98 20.59
CA MET A 8 -4.57 38.26 19.90
C MET A 8 -3.17 38.81 20.24
N GLN A 9 -3.03 40.08 20.62
CA GLN A 9 -1.72 40.70 20.90
C GLN A 9 -1.04 40.20 22.19
N LYS A 10 -1.77 39.62 23.15
CA LYS A 10 -1.11 39.09 24.36
C LYS A 10 -0.51 37.69 24.17
N ASP A 11 -1.07 36.89 23.27
CA ASP A 11 -0.58 35.53 22.98
C ASP A 11 0.47 35.47 21.85
N ILE A 12 0.67 36.57 21.09
CA ILE A 12 1.72 36.68 20.05
C ILE A 12 3.15 36.73 20.63
N HIS A 13 3.30 36.85 21.95
CA HIS A 13 4.61 37.05 22.59
C HIS A 13 5.18 35.80 23.27
N LYS A 14 4.61 34.63 23.01
CA LYS A 14 5.20 33.34 23.41
C LYS A 14 5.37 32.45 22.19
N PHE A 15 6.61 32.21 21.80
CA PHE A 15 6.93 31.29 20.71
C PHE A 15 7.96 30.25 21.13
N LYS A 16 7.96 29.12 20.43
CA LYS A 16 8.97 28.08 20.62
C LYS A 16 10.09 28.31 19.62
N ILE A 17 11.33 28.38 20.10
CA ILE A 17 12.52 28.49 19.26
C ILE A 17 13.30 27.19 19.32
N PHE A 18 13.68 26.70 18.15
CA PHE A 18 14.54 25.54 18.00
C PHE A 18 15.91 26.02 17.54
N TYR A 19 16.98 25.57 18.18
CA TYR A 19 18.34 26.02 17.85
C TYR A 19 19.36 24.91 18.03
N GLN A 20 20.45 24.99 17.28
CA GLN A 20 21.65 24.19 17.47
C GLN A 20 22.77 25.08 18.01
N ILE A 21 23.75 24.46 18.64
CA ILE A 21 25.00 25.13 19.00
C ILE A 21 26.04 24.68 17.99
N ASP A 22 26.63 25.61 17.25
CA ASP A 22 27.80 25.34 16.45
C ASP A 22 29.05 25.71 17.26
N ASN A 23 30.03 24.81 17.30
CA ASN A 23 31.31 25.00 17.98
C ASN A 23 32.46 25.08 16.97
N SER A 24 32.14 25.33 15.70
CA SER A 24 33.14 25.51 14.65
C SER A 24 34.04 26.71 14.97
N PHE A 25 35.32 26.59 14.62
CA PHE A 25 36.32 27.67 14.78
C PHE A 25 36.63 28.13 16.22
N GLY A 26 36.24 27.35 17.24
CA GLY A 26 36.58 27.64 18.64
C GLY A 26 35.72 28.71 19.31
N GLU A 27 34.66 29.17 18.63
CA GLU A 27 33.60 29.97 19.22
C GLU A 27 32.29 29.18 19.23
N SER A 28 31.56 29.24 20.34
CA SER A 28 30.22 28.68 20.42
C SER A 28 29.20 29.71 19.96
N GLU A 29 28.48 29.39 18.89
CA GLU A 29 27.41 30.21 18.32
C GLU A 29 26.07 29.48 18.41
N CYS A 30 25.01 30.24 18.68
CA CYS A 30 23.64 29.75 18.61
C CYS A 30 23.13 29.91 17.19
N LEU A 31 22.71 28.80 16.57
CA LEU A 31 22.10 28.77 15.25
C LEU A 31 20.60 28.48 15.38
N PRO A 32 19.72 29.49 15.27
CA PRO A 32 18.29 29.27 15.23
C PRO A 32 17.91 28.46 13.99
N MET A 33 17.26 27.33 14.20
CA MET A 33 16.84 26.40 13.15
C MET A 33 15.39 26.61 12.75
N ALA A 34 14.53 26.94 13.72
CA ALA A 34 13.11 27.14 13.48
C ALA A 34 12.41 27.92 14.59
N VAL A 35 11.20 28.37 14.27
CA VAL A 35 10.29 29.00 15.22
C VAL A 35 8.86 28.51 15.02
N GLU A 36 8.14 28.30 16.11
CA GLU A 36 6.71 28.03 16.13
C GLU A 36 5.97 29.13 16.91
N PRO A 37 4.92 29.73 16.33
CA PRO A 37 4.34 29.43 15.02
C PRO A 37 5.19 29.95 13.83
N SER A 38 5.07 29.27 12.69
CA SER A 38 5.92 29.47 11.49
C SER A 38 5.78 30.84 10.80
N PHE A 39 4.74 31.62 11.12
CA PHE A 39 4.58 32.98 10.60
C PHE A 39 5.48 34.01 11.29
N ILE A 40 6.18 33.64 12.36
CA ILE A 40 7.12 34.52 13.05
C ILE A 40 8.43 34.58 12.27
N SER A 41 8.84 35.78 11.88
CA SER A 41 10.14 36.02 11.25
C SER A 41 11.19 36.28 12.33
N LEU A 42 12.23 35.44 12.41
CA LEU A 42 13.32 35.63 13.37
C LEU A 42 14.13 36.92 13.13
N ASN A 43 14.06 37.51 11.93
CA ASN A 43 14.72 38.79 11.61
C ASN A 43 14.16 39.97 12.42
N ASP A 44 12.94 39.84 12.95
CA ASP A 44 12.30 40.87 13.76
C ASP A 44 12.71 40.82 15.24
N TYR A 45 13.64 39.92 15.58
CA TYR A 45 14.06 39.62 16.94
C TYR A 45 15.58 39.61 17.08
N HIS A 46 16.03 40.03 18.25
CA HIS A 46 17.40 39.88 18.70
C HIS A 46 17.48 38.75 19.74
N ILE A 47 18.30 37.74 19.46
CA ILE A 47 18.48 36.56 20.31
C ILE A 47 19.79 36.74 21.09
N ASN A 48 19.68 36.86 22.41
CA ASN A 48 20.84 36.95 23.29
C ASN A 48 21.23 35.55 23.77
N TYR A 49 22.33 35.03 23.22
CA TYR A 49 22.86 33.73 23.58
C TYR A 49 23.84 33.82 24.75
N ASN A 50 23.61 33.01 25.79
CA ASN A 50 24.51 32.89 26.91
C ASN A 50 25.57 31.83 26.62
N LYS A 51 26.76 32.27 26.15
CA LYS A 51 27.89 31.37 25.85
C LYS A 51 28.35 30.52 27.04
N THR A 52 28.15 30.98 28.28
CA THR A 52 28.59 30.23 29.48
C THR A 52 27.62 29.10 29.84
N GLN A 53 26.32 29.34 29.66
CA GLN A 53 25.26 28.37 29.97
C GLN A 53 24.84 27.54 28.75
N PHE A 54 25.37 27.88 27.58
CA PHE A 54 25.04 27.23 26.31
C PHE A 54 23.54 27.26 26.00
N CYS A 55 22.85 28.35 26.36
CA CYS A 55 21.40 28.49 26.18
C CYS A 55 21.00 29.90 25.73
N ILE A 56 19.75 30.06 25.28
CA ILE A 56 19.20 31.37 24.94
C ILE A 56 18.80 32.09 26.24
N GLY A 57 19.50 33.16 26.57
CA GLY A 57 19.24 33.92 27.81
C GLY A 57 18.02 34.84 27.71
N SER A 58 17.82 35.47 26.55
CA SER A 58 16.66 36.32 26.30
C SER A 58 16.40 36.53 24.81
N ILE A 59 15.15 36.74 24.43
CA ILE A 59 14.77 37.19 23.10
C ILE A 59 14.03 38.52 23.21
N SER A 60 14.41 39.49 22.39
CA SER A 60 13.73 40.80 22.33
C SER A 60 13.29 41.12 20.91
N SER A 61 12.02 41.43 20.73
CA SER A 61 11.47 41.96 19.48
C SER A 61 11.94 43.40 19.25
N ASN A 62 12.22 43.73 17.99
CA ASN A 62 12.53 45.09 17.56
C ASN A 62 11.40 46.09 17.85
N SER A 63 10.15 45.64 17.91
CA SER A 63 8.97 46.50 18.12
C SER A 63 8.43 46.47 19.55
N TYR A 64 8.62 45.37 20.27
CA TYR A 64 7.92 45.12 21.54
C TYR A 64 8.86 44.90 22.74
N GLY A 65 10.17 44.84 22.53
CA GLY A 65 11.12 44.52 23.58
C GLY A 65 11.08 43.03 23.95
N ASN A 66 11.36 42.70 25.22
CA ASN A 66 11.50 41.31 25.66
C ASN A 66 10.21 40.50 25.44
N VAL A 67 10.36 39.31 24.87
CA VAL A 67 9.28 38.37 24.64
C VAL A 67 9.48 37.10 25.45
N GLN A 68 8.39 36.39 25.72
CA GLN A 68 8.45 35.08 26.33
C GLN A 68 8.78 34.05 25.25
N PHE A 69 9.53 33.01 25.60
CA PHE A 69 9.84 31.94 24.65
C PHE A 69 9.98 30.61 25.38
N ILE A 70 9.82 29.54 24.61
CA ILE A 70 10.20 28.19 25.01
C ILE A 70 11.38 27.82 24.12
N GLU A 71 12.51 27.46 24.71
CA GLU A 71 13.66 27.03 23.94
C GLU A 71 13.69 25.49 23.78
N ARG A 72 14.19 25.06 22.62
CA ARG A 72 14.47 23.67 22.29
C ARG A 72 15.84 23.59 21.64
N LYS A 73 16.80 23.06 22.40
CA LYS A 73 18.11 22.78 21.88
C LYS A 73 18.09 21.45 21.12
N ILE A 74 18.58 21.51 19.89
CA ILE A 74 18.73 20.36 19.00
C ILE A 74 20.19 19.92 19.07
N ASP A 75 20.41 18.63 19.26
CA ASP A 75 21.71 18.00 19.15
C ASP A 75 22.29 18.19 17.74
N GLN A 76 23.62 18.31 17.64
CA GLN A 76 24.29 18.48 16.34
C GLN A 76 24.07 17.27 15.43
N ASN A 77 23.87 16.08 16.02
CA ASN A 77 23.61 14.85 15.29
C ASN A 77 22.11 14.59 15.02
N ALA A 78 21.24 15.56 15.29
CA ALA A 78 19.82 15.48 14.97
C ALA A 78 19.52 16.38 13.77
N GLY A 79 19.11 15.79 12.65
CA GLY A 79 18.81 16.46 11.40
C GLY A 79 17.40 17.05 11.34
N PHE A 80 16.86 17.52 12.45
CA PHE A 80 15.48 17.98 12.56
C PHE A 80 15.08 19.01 11.49
N ILE A 81 13.93 18.77 10.84
CA ILE A 81 13.27 19.72 9.94
C ILE A 81 11.94 20.17 10.56
N SER A 82 11.83 21.46 10.86
CA SER A 82 10.61 22.03 11.46
C SER A 82 9.41 22.07 10.52
N ASN A 83 8.20 22.18 11.10
CA ASN A 83 6.92 22.35 10.40
C ASN A 83 6.62 21.23 9.38
N SER A 84 7.18 20.05 9.62
CA SER A 84 7.06 18.91 8.75
C SER A 84 6.15 17.86 9.40
N VAL A 85 5.35 17.16 8.59
CA VAL A 85 4.44 16.12 9.08
C VAL A 85 5.06 14.76 8.78
N PHE A 86 5.20 13.93 9.81
CA PHE A 86 5.67 12.57 9.67
C PHE A 86 4.56 11.69 9.09
N GLU A 87 4.74 11.12 7.92
CA GLU A 87 3.72 10.27 7.29
C GLU A 87 4.04 8.80 7.51
N VAL A 88 3.05 8.00 7.90
CA VAL A 88 3.23 6.58 8.24
C VAL A 88 2.18 5.73 7.53
N TRP A 89 2.62 4.72 6.78
CA TRP A 89 1.77 3.74 6.14
C TRP A 89 1.73 2.47 6.94
N THR A 90 0.51 1.99 7.23
CA THR A 90 0.29 0.89 8.17
C THR A 90 -0.74 -0.09 7.65
N ASN A 91 -0.67 -1.32 8.14
CA ASN A 91 -1.69 -2.34 7.92
C ASN A 91 -1.87 -3.20 9.19
N GLU A 92 -3.05 -3.75 9.37
CA GLU A 92 -3.34 -4.76 10.38
C GLU A 92 -3.08 -6.14 9.76
N VAL A 93 -2.08 -6.86 10.27
CA VAL A 93 -1.76 -8.21 9.76
C VAL A 93 -2.81 -9.21 10.22
N ASN A 94 -3.26 -9.04 11.47
CA ASN A 94 -4.37 -9.72 12.10
C ASN A 94 -4.88 -8.86 13.26
N ASP A 95 -5.79 -9.41 14.06
CA ASP A 95 -6.40 -8.79 15.24
C ASP A 95 -5.44 -8.50 16.40
N LYS A 96 -4.16 -8.89 16.30
CA LYS A 96 -3.15 -8.74 17.37
C LYS A 96 -1.89 -8.01 16.96
N VAL A 97 -1.58 -8.02 15.66
CA VAL A 97 -0.32 -7.51 15.13
C VAL A 97 -0.55 -6.35 14.17
N TYR A 98 0.04 -5.22 14.53
CA TYR A 98 0.09 -4.00 13.75
C TYR A 98 1.39 -3.93 12.96
N ASN A 99 1.34 -3.58 11.68
CA ASN A 99 2.51 -3.52 10.80
C ASN A 99 2.70 -2.09 10.27
N ILE A 100 3.90 -1.56 10.45
CA ILE A 100 4.35 -0.33 9.81
C ILE A 100 5.13 -0.71 8.55
N ILE A 101 4.62 -0.26 7.41
CA ILE A 101 5.12 -0.61 6.07
C ILE A 101 6.16 0.41 5.61
N HIS A 102 5.88 1.70 5.81
CA HIS A 102 6.69 2.80 5.30
C HIS A 102 6.53 4.03 6.19
N CYS A 103 7.57 4.86 6.27
CA CYS A 103 7.45 6.20 6.82
C CYS A 103 8.22 7.19 5.95
N HIS A 104 7.60 8.35 5.69
CA HIS A 104 8.35 9.50 5.22
C HIS A 104 8.91 10.27 6.42
N ILE A 105 10.20 10.55 6.36
CA ILE A 105 10.93 11.18 7.44
C ILE A 105 11.41 12.56 7.01
N ASN A 106 11.35 13.49 7.95
CA ASN A 106 11.81 14.86 7.76
C ASN A 106 13.03 15.08 8.67
N ASP A 107 14.09 14.35 8.36
CA ASP A 107 15.35 14.37 9.09
C ASP A 107 16.50 14.37 8.08
N MET A 108 17.48 15.25 8.26
CA MET A 108 18.63 15.42 7.38
C MET A 108 19.81 14.51 7.75
N SER A 109 19.80 13.85 8.91
CA SER A 109 20.90 12.96 9.36
C SER A 109 21.03 11.75 8.46
N ASP A 110 22.25 11.35 8.09
CA ASP A 110 22.51 10.23 7.17
C ASP A 110 21.81 8.93 7.56
N SER A 111 21.84 8.60 8.85
CA SER A 111 21.16 7.44 9.42
C SER A 111 20.22 7.86 10.54
N VAL A 112 19.01 7.29 10.55
CA VAL A 112 17.94 7.67 11.47
C VAL A 112 17.31 6.41 12.07
N PRO A 113 17.72 5.99 13.28
CA PRO A 113 17.12 4.85 13.93
C PRO A 113 15.69 5.16 14.40
N VAL A 114 14.81 4.19 14.25
CA VAL A 114 13.42 4.23 14.71
C VAL A 114 13.08 2.99 15.53
N ALA A 115 12.04 3.07 16.36
CA ALA A 115 11.49 1.95 17.12
C ALA A 115 9.98 2.07 17.20
N THR A 116 9.32 0.95 17.44
CA THR A 116 7.88 0.87 17.67
C THR A 116 7.63 0.18 18.99
N GLU A 117 6.71 0.71 19.78
CA GLU A 117 6.31 0.13 21.05
C GLU A 117 4.79 0.09 21.16
N TYR A 118 4.27 -0.94 21.83
CA TYR A 118 2.86 -1.04 22.18
C TYR A 118 2.66 -0.43 23.56
N LEU A 119 1.72 0.49 23.69
CA LEU A 119 1.35 1.13 24.96
C LEU A 119 0.29 0.26 25.67
N GLU A 120 0.64 -0.33 26.81
CA GLU A 120 -0.28 -1.14 27.59
C GLU A 120 -1.37 -0.30 28.27
N GLU A 121 -2.43 -0.97 28.74
CA GLU A 121 -3.48 -0.30 29.49
C GLU A 121 -2.95 0.19 30.84
N GLY A 122 -3.06 1.50 31.08
CA GLY A 122 -2.57 2.15 32.30
C GLY A 122 -1.18 2.79 32.17
N GLU A 123 -0.45 2.53 31.08
CA GLU A 123 0.78 3.24 30.75
C GLU A 123 0.49 4.58 30.08
N SER A 124 1.46 5.48 30.18
CA SER A 124 1.40 6.84 29.67
C SER A 124 2.55 7.11 28.70
N ILE A 125 2.41 8.14 27.86
CA ILE A 125 3.48 8.55 26.92
C ILE A 125 4.78 8.87 27.70
N SER A 126 4.69 9.40 28.92
CA SER A 126 5.85 9.69 29.77
C SER A 126 6.72 8.48 30.08
N ASP A 127 6.15 7.27 30.12
CA ASP A 127 6.87 6.04 30.40
C ASP A 127 7.82 5.65 29.25
N TYR A 128 7.62 6.25 28.06
CA TYR A 128 8.36 5.97 26.84
C TYR A 128 9.34 7.08 26.44
N MET A 129 9.54 8.08 27.29
CA MET A 129 10.46 9.21 27.08
C MET A 129 11.95 8.83 27.25
N ASN A 130 12.29 7.55 27.38
CA ASN A 130 13.67 7.08 27.39
C ASN A 130 14.03 6.52 26.01
N PHE A 131 15.09 7.05 25.40
CA PHE A 131 15.57 6.62 24.08
C PHE A 131 16.93 5.95 24.24
N ASP A 132 16.95 4.64 24.00
CA ASP A 132 18.18 3.85 24.08
C ASP A 132 19.04 4.03 22.82
N THR A 133 20.29 3.59 22.91
CA THR A 133 21.15 3.39 21.73
C THR A 133 20.89 2.02 21.13
N ASP A 134 20.90 1.94 19.80
CA ASP A 134 20.81 0.66 19.11
C ASP A 134 22.11 -0.17 19.24
N SER A 135 22.11 -1.37 18.65
CA SER A 135 23.28 -2.26 18.67
C SER A 135 24.52 -1.71 17.96
N ALA A 136 24.37 -0.69 17.11
CA ALA A 136 25.45 0.01 16.44
C ALA A 136 25.92 1.25 17.24
N GLY A 137 25.34 1.50 18.41
CA GLY A 137 25.61 2.66 19.26
C GLY A 137 24.96 3.95 18.75
N GLN A 138 24.07 3.88 17.76
CA GLN A 138 23.34 5.05 17.29
C GLN A 138 22.19 5.37 18.23
N ILE A 139 22.03 6.65 18.53
CA ILE A 139 20.94 7.13 19.39
C ILE A 139 19.62 6.98 18.63
N LEU A 140 18.63 6.34 19.26
CA LEU A 140 17.29 6.28 18.72
C LEU A 140 16.76 7.70 18.46
N ARG A 141 16.22 7.96 17.26
CA ARG A 141 15.69 9.28 16.88
C ARG A 141 14.18 9.34 16.90
N TYR A 142 13.51 8.29 16.42
CA TYR A 142 12.06 8.21 16.40
C TYR A 142 11.55 7.03 17.24
N LYS A 143 10.46 7.24 17.97
CA LYS A 143 9.70 6.17 18.60
C LYS A 143 8.22 6.33 18.27
N ILE A 144 7.62 5.31 17.66
CA ILE A 144 6.21 5.29 17.28
C ILE A 144 5.46 4.48 18.33
N LEU A 145 4.52 5.12 19.04
CA LEU A 145 3.73 4.46 20.07
C LEU A 145 2.38 4.03 19.50
N ILE A 146 2.04 2.76 19.67
CA ILE A 146 0.83 2.14 19.13
C ILE A 146 -0.06 1.69 20.29
N GLN A 147 -1.35 1.95 20.18
CA GLN A 147 -2.34 1.47 21.16
C GLN A 147 -3.64 1.16 20.42
N ASN A 148 -4.28 0.02 20.69
CA ASN A 148 -5.55 -0.35 20.05
C ASN A 148 -5.51 -0.30 18.51
N HIS A 149 -4.45 -0.85 17.90
CA HIS A 149 -4.27 -0.91 16.43
C HIS A 149 -4.31 0.45 15.72
N LYS A 150 -3.77 1.47 16.35
CA LYS A 150 -3.55 2.81 15.77
C LYS A 150 -2.31 3.43 16.36
N ILE A 151 -1.69 4.34 15.62
CA ILE A 151 -0.61 5.16 16.16
C ILE A 151 -1.23 6.17 17.12
N LEU A 152 -0.76 6.18 18.36
CA LEU A 152 -1.18 7.16 19.36
C LEU A 152 -0.37 8.46 19.18
N THR A 153 0.95 8.33 19.09
CA THR A 153 1.87 9.46 18.94
C THR A 153 3.20 9.01 18.32
N VAL A 154 3.95 9.99 17.82
CA VAL A 154 5.33 9.82 17.35
C VAL A 154 6.21 10.74 18.17
N LEU A 155 7.20 10.16 18.86
CA LEU A 155 8.17 10.88 19.67
C LEU A 155 9.45 11.10 18.86
N TYR A 156 9.98 12.32 18.93
CA TYR A 156 11.27 12.68 18.33
C TYR A 156 12.28 13.08 19.41
N ASN A 157 13.47 12.50 19.33
CA ASN A 157 14.57 12.77 20.25
C ASN A 157 15.49 13.86 19.69
N TYR A 158 15.35 15.08 20.21
CA TYR A 158 16.21 16.23 19.91
C TYR A 158 17.60 16.14 20.59
N GLY A 159 17.86 15.07 21.35
CA GLY A 159 19.09 14.82 22.10
C GLY A 159 18.96 15.23 23.57
N GLU A 160 18.61 16.48 23.84
CA GLU A 160 18.39 16.97 25.23
C GLU A 160 16.93 16.91 25.66
N SER A 161 16.00 16.84 24.70
CA SER A 161 14.57 16.76 24.95
C SER A 161 13.90 15.82 23.98
N ILE A 162 12.76 15.28 24.39
CA ILE A 162 11.88 14.49 23.55
C ILE A 162 10.54 15.19 23.55
N ASP A 163 10.00 15.46 22.36
CA ASP A 163 8.64 15.96 22.21
C ASP A 163 7.86 15.06 21.24
N GLU A 164 6.53 15.14 21.35
CA GLU A 164 5.62 14.61 20.35
C GLU A 164 5.68 15.47 19.08
N ILE A 165 5.70 14.82 17.92
CA ILE A 165 5.68 15.49 16.61
C ILE A 165 4.38 15.20 15.86
N PRO A 166 3.91 16.14 15.01
CA PRO A 166 2.74 15.91 14.18
C PRO A 166 2.99 14.77 13.20
N PHE A 167 2.02 13.87 13.08
CA PHE A 167 2.07 12.75 12.15
C PHE A 167 0.73 12.55 11.43
N LYS A 168 0.78 11.82 10.31
CA LYS A 168 -0.37 11.39 9.53
C LYS A 168 -0.27 9.89 9.29
N GLU A 169 -1.20 9.14 9.88
CA GLU A 169 -1.35 7.71 9.63
C GLU A 169 -2.19 7.46 8.37
N ILE A 170 -1.70 6.60 7.49
CA ILE A 170 -2.36 6.18 6.25
C ILE A 170 -2.51 4.66 6.33
N LYS A 171 -3.72 4.21 6.66
CA LYS A 171 -4.04 2.78 6.75
C LYS A 171 -4.27 2.21 5.35
N ILE A 172 -3.56 1.13 5.05
CA ILE A 172 -3.64 0.38 3.80
C ILE A 172 -4.29 -0.97 4.10
N PRO A 173 -5.58 -1.16 3.78
CA PRO A 173 -6.20 -2.47 3.90
C PRO A 173 -5.60 -3.44 2.87
N LEU A 174 -5.42 -4.69 3.27
CA LEU A 174 -5.24 -5.81 2.34
C LEU A 174 -6.60 -6.17 1.72
N GLY A 175 -6.64 -6.42 0.41
CA GLY A 175 -7.83 -6.94 -0.28
C GLY A 175 -8.41 -6.01 -1.36
N ASP A 176 -9.72 -6.07 -1.52
CA ASP A 176 -10.47 -5.72 -2.74
C ASP A 176 -10.60 -4.22 -3.08
N ASP A 177 -9.91 -3.33 -2.36
CA ASP A 177 -9.95 -1.90 -2.70
C ASP A 177 -9.07 -1.63 -3.93
N TYR A 178 -9.48 -0.64 -4.72
CA TYR A 178 -8.75 -0.20 -5.91
C TYR A 178 -7.91 1.02 -5.58
N TYR A 179 -6.70 1.02 -6.11
CA TYR A 179 -5.74 2.11 -5.96
C TYR A 179 -5.33 2.62 -7.33
N GLN A 180 -4.98 3.89 -7.40
CA GLN A 180 -4.44 4.51 -8.58
C GLN A 180 -2.96 4.85 -8.43
N ILE A 181 -2.21 4.67 -9.51
CA ILE A 181 -0.85 5.17 -9.67
C ILE A 181 -0.85 6.15 -10.83
N LYS A 182 -0.59 7.42 -10.52
CA LYS A 182 -0.49 8.49 -11.51
C LYS A 182 0.90 8.49 -12.14
N ASN A 183 0.97 8.37 -13.46
CA ASN A 183 2.21 8.64 -14.18
C ASN A 183 2.46 10.15 -14.19
N LYS A 184 3.60 10.59 -13.67
CA LYS A 184 3.94 12.03 -13.66
C LYS A 184 4.29 12.58 -15.04
N GLU A 185 4.61 11.71 -16.00
CA GLU A 185 4.95 12.11 -17.37
C GLU A 185 3.70 12.25 -18.26
N SER A 186 2.57 11.67 -17.86
CA SER A 186 1.31 11.75 -18.58
C SER A 186 0.13 11.64 -17.60
N GLU A 187 -0.55 12.76 -17.35
CA GLU A 187 -1.72 12.80 -16.47
C GLU A 187 -2.85 11.89 -16.97
N ASP A 188 -2.91 11.65 -18.27
CA ASP A 188 -3.90 10.77 -18.91
C ASP A 188 -3.60 9.27 -18.71
N GLN A 189 -2.41 8.91 -18.22
CA GLN A 189 -2.00 7.53 -17.96
C GLN A 189 -2.02 7.24 -16.46
N THR A 190 -3.22 6.98 -15.95
CA THR A 190 -3.41 6.47 -14.59
C THR A 190 -3.59 4.96 -14.63
N MET A 191 -2.72 4.24 -13.92
CA MET A 191 -2.87 2.79 -13.72
C MET A 191 -3.79 2.55 -12.53
N ILE A 192 -4.69 1.58 -12.65
CA ILE A 192 -5.50 1.09 -11.54
C ILE A 192 -5.03 -0.30 -11.15
N VAL A 193 -4.88 -0.50 -9.84
CA VAL A 193 -4.27 -1.68 -9.26
C VAL A 193 -5.04 -2.16 -8.03
N LYS A 194 -4.88 -3.44 -7.68
CA LYS A 194 -5.24 -4.00 -6.37
C LYS A 194 -3.96 -4.31 -5.61
N VAL A 195 -4.00 -4.18 -4.27
CA VAL A 195 -2.89 -4.60 -3.41
C VAL A 195 -2.99 -6.10 -3.20
N SER A 196 -2.10 -6.86 -3.84
CA SER A 196 -2.11 -8.33 -3.78
C SER A 196 -1.34 -8.86 -2.56
N LYS A 197 -0.31 -8.13 -2.10
CA LYS A 197 0.44 -8.49 -0.89
C LYS A 197 1.05 -7.27 -0.20
N ILE A 198 0.92 -7.22 1.12
CA ILE A 198 1.58 -6.24 1.99
C ILE A 198 2.68 -6.95 2.79
N PRO A 199 3.97 -6.61 2.59
CA PRO A 199 5.05 -7.22 3.35
C PRO A 199 5.02 -6.89 4.85
N ILE A 200 5.32 -7.89 5.68
CA ILE A 200 5.53 -7.73 7.12
C ILE A 200 6.91 -7.11 7.34
N SER A 201 6.93 -5.84 7.76
CA SER A 201 8.15 -5.04 7.90
C SER A 201 8.46 -4.80 9.38
N MET A 202 7.88 -3.76 9.98
CA MET A 202 8.08 -3.44 11.40
C MET A 202 6.79 -3.67 12.16
N THR A 203 6.78 -4.72 12.97
CA THR A 203 5.58 -5.17 13.67
C THR A 203 5.57 -4.74 15.13
N CYS A 204 4.36 -4.53 15.63
CA CYS A 204 4.08 -4.18 17.00
C CYS A 204 2.83 -4.94 17.46
N ALA A 205 2.87 -5.49 18.67
CA ALA A 205 1.76 -6.24 19.26
C ALA A 205 1.76 -6.03 20.77
N HIS A 206 0.59 -6.18 21.38
CA HIS A 206 0.47 -6.11 22.84
C HIS A 206 1.27 -7.23 23.52
N ASN A 207 1.10 -8.47 23.07
CA ASN A 207 1.89 -9.59 23.56
C ASN A 207 3.07 -9.87 22.61
N LYS A 208 4.30 -9.75 23.12
CA LYS A 208 5.52 -10.02 22.34
C LYS A 208 5.60 -11.47 21.82
N ASP A 209 4.87 -12.41 22.43
CA ASP A 209 4.79 -13.78 21.94
C ASP A 209 4.08 -13.88 20.58
N ASP A 210 3.14 -12.97 20.27
CA ASP A 210 2.44 -12.93 18.98
C ASP A 210 3.41 -12.55 17.83
N LEU A 211 4.57 -11.96 18.15
CA LEU A 211 5.61 -11.60 17.17
C LEU A 211 6.59 -12.74 16.88
N LYS A 212 6.70 -13.76 17.76
CA LYS A 212 7.72 -14.83 17.64
C LYS A 212 7.60 -15.66 16.37
N HIS A 213 6.40 -15.74 15.79
CA HIS A 213 6.12 -16.49 14.57
C HIS A 213 6.03 -15.60 13.33
N MET A 214 6.20 -14.29 13.48
CA MET A 214 6.20 -13.36 12.36
C MET A 214 7.56 -13.39 11.67
N ASN A 215 7.57 -13.93 10.46
CA ASN A 215 8.72 -13.81 9.57
C ASN A 215 8.62 -12.48 8.83
N ILE A 216 9.72 -11.72 8.79
CA ILE A 216 9.85 -10.57 7.90
C ILE A 216 9.60 -11.06 6.48
N GLN A 217 8.67 -10.41 5.79
CA GLN A 217 8.36 -10.73 4.40
C GLN A 217 8.89 -9.60 3.52
N THR A 218 9.30 -9.96 2.31
CA THR A 218 9.62 -8.99 1.26
C THR A 218 8.57 -9.10 0.15
N VAL A 219 8.56 -8.10 -0.72
CA VAL A 219 7.84 -8.18 -1.99
C VAL A 219 8.39 -9.33 -2.84
N GLU A 220 7.52 -9.86 -3.69
CA GLU A 220 7.84 -10.98 -4.60
C GLU A 220 8.15 -10.51 -6.02
N HIS A 221 7.59 -9.36 -6.43
CA HIS A 221 7.68 -8.88 -7.80
C HIS A 221 8.65 -7.70 -7.96
N GLU A 222 9.10 -7.48 -9.20
CA GLU A 222 10.06 -6.43 -9.51
C GLU A 222 9.48 -5.03 -9.25
N PRO A 223 10.28 -4.11 -8.67
CA PRO A 223 9.84 -2.75 -8.41
C PRO A 223 9.81 -1.90 -9.68
N ILE A 224 8.68 -1.25 -9.96
CA ILE A 224 8.54 -0.37 -11.15
C ILE A 224 8.95 1.08 -10.88
N SER A 225 9.16 1.45 -9.61
CA SER A 225 9.45 2.82 -9.21
C SER A 225 10.14 2.89 -7.83
N HIS A 226 10.46 4.10 -7.38
CA HIS A 226 11.09 4.36 -6.09
C HIS A 226 10.38 5.48 -5.33
N CYS A 227 10.47 5.41 -3.99
CA CYS A 227 10.02 6.51 -3.14
C CYS A 227 10.90 7.74 -3.41
N ARG A 228 10.27 8.90 -3.58
CA ARG A 228 10.95 10.17 -3.90
C ARG A 228 11.27 11.01 -2.69
N LEU A 229 10.66 10.68 -1.55
CA LEU A 229 10.89 11.35 -0.29
C LEU A 229 11.87 10.52 0.54
N ARG A 230 12.43 11.12 1.59
CA ARG A 230 13.31 10.39 2.50
C ARG A 230 12.49 9.43 3.34
N TYR A 231 12.99 8.22 3.55
CA TYR A 231 12.36 7.18 4.35
C TYR A 231 13.42 6.40 5.16
N PHE A 232 12.98 5.58 6.10
CA PHE A 232 13.89 4.69 6.82
C PHE A 232 14.34 3.53 5.93
N GLU A 233 15.64 3.28 5.81
CA GLU A 233 16.18 2.21 4.94
C GLU A 233 15.56 0.83 5.19
N ARG A 234 15.27 0.51 6.47
CA ARG A 234 14.64 -0.74 6.88
C ARG A 234 13.12 -0.82 6.60
N LEU A 235 12.52 0.28 6.18
CA LEU A 235 11.11 0.40 5.79
C LEU A 235 11.01 0.92 4.34
N PRO A 236 11.47 0.14 3.34
CA PRO A 236 11.49 0.60 1.95
C PRO A 236 10.08 0.80 1.38
N GLY A 237 9.06 0.24 2.04
CA GLY A 237 7.66 0.57 1.79
C GLY A 237 7.07 -0.02 0.53
N TYR A 238 7.67 -1.05 -0.06
CA TYR A 238 7.13 -1.69 -1.25
C TYR A 238 5.97 -2.63 -0.89
N VAL A 239 4.96 -2.66 -1.76
CA VAL A 239 3.87 -3.64 -1.74
C VAL A 239 3.75 -4.29 -3.12
N ASP A 240 3.27 -5.53 -3.17
CA ASP A 240 2.94 -6.17 -4.45
C ASP A 240 1.54 -5.75 -4.89
N LEU A 241 1.43 -5.47 -6.17
CA LEU A 241 0.27 -4.94 -6.84
C LEU A 241 -0.10 -5.81 -8.03
N GLU A 242 -1.39 -5.90 -8.29
CA GLU A 242 -1.95 -6.53 -9.47
C GLU A 242 -2.60 -5.46 -10.35
N MET A 243 -2.23 -5.43 -11.63
CA MET A 243 -2.78 -4.46 -12.58
C MET A 243 -4.21 -4.82 -12.96
N VAL A 244 -5.11 -3.85 -12.77
CA VAL A 244 -6.52 -3.97 -13.18
C VAL A 244 -6.77 -3.23 -14.48
N SER A 245 -6.16 -2.06 -14.65
CA SER A 245 -6.31 -1.22 -15.85
C SER A 245 -5.03 -0.41 -16.05
N SER A 246 -4.54 -0.31 -17.28
CA SER A 246 -3.38 0.52 -17.63
C SER A 246 -3.74 1.86 -18.28
N ASP A 247 -5.03 2.12 -18.50
CA ASP A 247 -5.52 3.20 -19.37
C ASP A 247 -6.65 4.03 -18.72
N ASN A 248 -6.54 4.28 -17.41
CA ASN A 248 -7.52 5.07 -16.64
C ASN A 248 -8.96 4.55 -16.74
N CYS A 249 -9.15 3.25 -16.51
CA CYS A 249 -10.44 2.56 -16.54
C CYS A 249 -11.13 2.53 -17.91
N MET A 250 -10.38 2.67 -19.01
CA MET A 250 -10.95 2.53 -20.36
C MET A 250 -11.07 1.07 -20.77
N SER A 251 -10.19 0.20 -20.27
CA SER A 251 -10.27 -1.24 -20.43
C SER A 251 -9.73 -1.98 -19.19
N LEU A 252 -10.20 -3.21 -19.00
CA LEU A 252 -9.55 -4.12 -18.07
C LEU A 252 -8.27 -4.68 -18.71
N TYR A 253 -7.24 -4.85 -17.89
CA TYR A 253 -5.97 -5.41 -18.33
C TYR A 253 -6.16 -6.89 -18.72
N GLU A 254 -5.69 -7.25 -19.92
CA GLU A 254 -5.76 -8.63 -20.39
C GLU A 254 -4.61 -9.47 -19.81
N GLY A 255 -4.94 -10.37 -18.88
CA GLY A 255 -3.99 -11.30 -18.25
C GLY A 255 -3.55 -10.87 -16.84
N GLU A 256 -2.58 -11.59 -16.28
CA GLU A 256 -2.02 -11.26 -14.96
C GLU A 256 -0.71 -10.49 -15.11
N TYR A 257 -0.73 -9.20 -14.75
CA TYR A 257 0.49 -8.42 -14.58
C TYR A 257 0.64 -7.99 -13.13
N LYS A 258 1.67 -8.52 -12.48
CA LYS A 258 1.99 -8.28 -11.07
C LYS A 258 3.36 -7.62 -10.96
N PHE A 259 3.46 -6.62 -10.11
CA PHE A 259 4.68 -5.83 -9.91
C PHE A 259 4.69 -5.26 -8.50
N SER A 260 5.83 -4.71 -8.05
CA SER A 260 5.88 -4.00 -6.76
C SER A 260 6.06 -2.49 -6.95
N ALA A 261 5.53 -1.73 -6.00
CA ALA A 261 5.69 -0.27 -5.97
C ALA A 261 5.74 0.26 -4.54
N PRO A 262 6.37 1.42 -4.30
CA PRO A 262 6.30 2.10 -3.02
C PRO A 262 4.86 2.45 -2.67
N ILE A 263 4.46 2.16 -1.44
CA ILE A 263 3.11 2.41 -0.95
C ILE A 263 2.74 3.91 -0.94
N CYS A 264 3.74 4.79 -0.87
CA CYS A 264 3.53 6.22 -0.88
C CYS A 264 3.18 6.80 -2.26
N ILE A 265 3.30 6.02 -3.34
CA ILE A 265 2.91 6.47 -4.68
C ILE A 265 1.53 5.97 -5.09
N ILE A 266 0.91 5.09 -4.29
CA ILE A 266 -0.46 4.64 -4.53
C ILE A 266 -1.43 5.54 -3.78
N GLU A 267 -2.52 5.93 -4.44
CA GLU A 267 -3.63 6.65 -3.85
C GLU A 267 -4.88 5.79 -3.97
N LYS A 268 -5.88 5.97 -3.09
CA LYS A 268 -7.17 5.30 -3.32
C LYS A 268 -7.75 5.78 -4.64
N ALA A 269 -8.26 4.84 -5.44
CA ALA A 269 -9.04 5.17 -6.62
C ALA A 269 -10.28 5.97 -6.18
N ASP A 270 -10.73 6.90 -7.02
CA ASP A 270 -11.96 7.64 -6.75
C ASP A 270 -13.21 6.78 -7.01
N GLU A 271 -14.37 7.24 -6.53
CA GLU A 271 -15.62 6.48 -6.66
C GLU A 271 -16.05 6.26 -8.12
N MET A 272 -15.66 7.16 -9.03
CA MET A 272 -15.97 7.03 -10.46
C MET A 272 -15.14 5.90 -11.09
N GLN A 273 -13.84 5.88 -10.83
CA GLN A 273 -12.92 4.83 -11.26
C GLN A 273 -13.35 3.46 -10.71
N LYS A 274 -13.70 3.38 -9.42
CA LYS A 274 -14.21 2.14 -8.81
C LYS A 274 -15.48 1.65 -9.49
N THR A 275 -16.45 2.55 -9.71
CA THR A 275 -17.72 2.21 -10.36
C THR A 275 -17.50 1.71 -11.79
N MET A 276 -16.61 2.36 -12.55
CA MET A 276 -16.26 1.94 -13.91
C MET A 276 -15.67 0.54 -13.93
N ILE A 277 -14.69 0.26 -13.06
CA ILE A 277 -14.04 -1.04 -13.01
C ILE A 277 -15.01 -2.14 -12.62
N LEU A 278 -15.80 -1.93 -11.55
CA LEU A 278 -16.80 -2.92 -11.14
C LEU A 278 -17.82 -3.19 -12.25
N SER A 279 -18.19 -2.17 -13.03
CA SER A 279 -19.09 -2.33 -14.18
C SER A 279 -18.45 -3.14 -15.31
N MET A 280 -17.15 -2.92 -15.58
CA MET A 280 -16.41 -3.70 -16.58
C MET A 280 -16.20 -5.15 -16.14
N GLU A 281 -15.82 -5.39 -14.88
CA GLU A 281 -15.65 -6.73 -14.32
C GLU A 281 -16.98 -7.50 -14.37
N GLN A 282 -18.09 -6.86 -14.00
CA GLN A 282 -19.43 -7.43 -14.08
C GLN A 282 -19.80 -7.75 -15.53
N TYR A 283 -19.55 -6.83 -16.48
CA TYR A 283 -19.83 -7.05 -17.89
C TYR A 283 -19.01 -8.23 -18.45
N GLN A 284 -17.73 -8.34 -18.10
CA GLN A 284 -16.87 -9.45 -18.51
C GLN A 284 -17.35 -10.78 -17.92
N LYS A 285 -17.79 -10.79 -16.65
CA LYS A 285 -18.39 -11.96 -15.99
C LYS A 285 -19.66 -12.40 -16.72
N GLU A 286 -20.56 -11.47 -17.06
CA GLU A 286 -21.79 -11.74 -17.79
C GLU A 286 -21.54 -12.25 -19.22
N GLN A 287 -20.56 -11.67 -19.93
CA GLN A 287 -20.16 -12.17 -21.25
C GLN A 287 -19.61 -13.60 -21.17
N THR A 288 -18.82 -13.90 -20.14
CA THR A 288 -18.26 -15.24 -19.92
C THR A 288 -19.37 -16.26 -19.63
N ILE A 289 -20.30 -15.93 -18.72
CA ILE A 289 -21.47 -16.76 -18.39
C ILE A 289 -22.34 -17.00 -19.62
N SER A 290 -22.63 -15.95 -20.40
CA SER A 290 -23.40 -16.06 -21.65
C SER A 290 -22.69 -16.94 -22.68
N GLY A 291 -21.37 -16.75 -22.84
CA GLY A 291 -20.54 -17.54 -23.72
C GLY A 291 -20.52 -19.03 -23.36
N VAL A 292 -20.41 -19.37 -22.07
CA VAL A 292 -20.48 -20.75 -21.58
C VAL A 292 -21.86 -21.34 -21.82
N ASN A 293 -22.94 -20.62 -21.49
CA ASN A 293 -24.31 -21.09 -21.76
C ASN A 293 -24.52 -21.43 -23.24
N GLN A 294 -24.10 -20.54 -24.14
CA GLN A 294 -24.22 -20.77 -25.58
C GLN A 294 -23.38 -21.98 -26.04
N ALA A 295 -22.17 -22.14 -25.49
CA ALA A 295 -21.30 -23.28 -25.81
C ALA A 295 -21.89 -24.61 -25.29
N VAL A 296 -22.49 -24.61 -24.09
CA VAL A 296 -23.18 -25.77 -23.51
C VAL A 296 -24.40 -26.15 -24.34
N GLU A 297 -25.27 -25.20 -24.71
CA GLU A 297 -26.43 -25.47 -25.55
C GLU A 297 -26.05 -26.04 -26.93
N THR A 298 -24.98 -25.49 -27.52
CA THR A 298 -24.43 -26.00 -28.78
C THR A 298 -23.96 -27.44 -28.63
N LEU A 299 -23.25 -27.75 -27.53
CA LEU A 299 -22.78 -29.11 -27.25
C LEU A 299 -23.94 -30.07 -26.99
N GLU A 300 -24.96 -29.67 -26.23
CA GLU A 300 -26.15 -30.48 -25.96
C GLU A 300 -26.90 -30.82 -27.25
N LYS A 301 -27.04 -29.85 -28.17
CA LYS A 301 -27.64 -30.09 -29.48
C LYS A 301 -26.82 -31.09 -30.31
N LEU A 302 -25.49 -30.90 -30.38
CA LEU A 302 -24.61 -31.83 -31.07
C LEU A 302 -24.66 -33.23 -30.44
N VAL A 303 -24.70 -33.33 -29.11
CA VAL A 303 -24.86 -34.61 -28.41
C VAL A 303 -26.15 -35.30 -28.83
N GLU A 304 -27.28 -34.61 -28.85
CA GLU A 304 -28.56 -35.22 -29.21
C GLU A 304 -28.61 -35.62 -30.70
N GLU A 305 -28.07 -34.79 -31.60
CA GLU A 305 -27.95 -35.12 -33.03
C GLU A 305 -27.10 -36.36 -33.27
N ASN A 306 -26.03 -36.57 -32.49
CA ASN A 306 -25.07 -37.64 -32.71
C ASN A 306 -25.31 -38.90 -31.85
N LYS A 307 -26.21 -38.86 -30.87
CA LYS A 307 -26.50 -39.98 -29.95
C LYS A 307 -27.08 -41.21 -30.65
N PHE A 308 -27.84 -40.99 -31.72
CA PHE A 308 -28.50 -42.04 -32.51
C PHE A 308 -28.20 -41.92 -34.00
N ALA A 309 -27.25 -41.06 -34.38
CA ALA A 309 -26.88 -40.88 -35.78
C ALA A 309 -26.32 -42.16 -36.38
N LYS A 310 -26.71 -42.43 -37.62
CA LYS A 310 -26.04 -43.40 -38.49
C LYS A 310 -25.32 -42.60 -39.56
N TYR A 311 -24.01 -42.78 -39.67
CA TYR A 311 -23.19 -42.10 -40.65
C TYR A 311 -23.05 -42.97 -41.89
N ASP A 312 -23.32 -42.39 -43.06
CA ASP A 312 -23.23 -43.08 -44.35
C ASP A 312 -21.79 -43.09 -44.86
N SER A 313 -20.96 -42.15 -44.37
CA SER A 313 -19.57 -42.04 -44.75
C SER A 313 -18.62 -41.77 -43.57
N LEU A 314 -17.34 -42.16 -43.75
CA LEU A 314 -16.28 -41.88 -42.78
C LEU A 314 -16.04 -40.37 -42.61
N GLU A 315 -16.26 -39.57 -43.67
CA GLU A 315 -16.03 -38.12 -43.62
C GLU A 315 -17.13 -37.39 -42.83
N GLU A 316 -18.39 -37.83 -42.92
CA GLU A 316 -19.46 -37.32 -42.05
C GLU A 316 -19.16 -37.58 -40.57
N MET A 317 -18.73 -38.80 -40.24
CA MET A 317 -18.37 -39.17 -38.87
C MET A 317 -17.17 -38.35 -38.34
N LYS A 318 -16.14 -38.12 -39.17
CA LYS A 318 -15.01 -37.26 -38.80
C LYS A 318 -15.44 -35.81 -38.54
N THR A 319 -16.33 -35.28 -39.37
CA THR A 319 -16.83 -33.91 -39.23
C THR A 319 -17.61 -33.75 -37.92
N ALA A 320 -18.51 -34.69 -37.63
CA ALA A 320 -19.24 -34.72 -36.36
C ALA A 320 -18.32 -34.86 -35.15
N PHE A 321 -17.31 -35.74 -35.24
CA PHE A 321 -16.29 -35.91 -34.20
C PHE A 321 -15.52 -34.61 -33.93
N GLN A 322 -15.11 -33.90 -34.99
CA GLN A 322 -14.41 -32.62 -34.85
C GLN A 322 -15.30 -31.54 -34.25
N SER A 323 -16.56 -31.42 -34.68
CA SER A 323 -17.50 -30.43 -34.13
C SER A 323 -17.74 -30.62 -32.63
N LEU A 324 -17.94 -31.86 -32.17
CA LEU A 324 -18.07 -32.19 -30.75
C LEU A 324 -16.80 -31.81 -29.98
N LYS A 325 -15.62 -32.17 -30.51
CA LYS A 325 -14.33 -31.89 -29.87
C LYS A 325 -14.06 -30.39 -29.73
N ILE A 326 -14.29 -29.61 -30.79
CA ILE A 326 -14.13 -28.15 -30.79
C ILE A 326 -15.07 -27.51 -29.75
N SER A 327 -16.29 -28.02 -29.64
CA SER A 327 -17.26 -27.51 -28.67
C SER A 327 -16.90 -27.88 -27.22
N GLU A 328 -16.33 -29.07 -26.97
CA GLU A 328 -15.78 -29.43 -25.65
C GLU A 328 -14.58 -28.56 -25.27
N GLU A 329 -13.65 -28.34 -26.20
CA GLU A 329 -12.47 -27.49 -26.01
C GLU A 329 -12.90 -26.06 -25.68
N LYS A 330 -13.86 -25.49 -26.43
CA LYS A 330 -14.38 -24.13 -26.17
C LYS A 330 -14.99 -23.99 -24.76
N ILE A 331 -15.71 -25.00 -24.27
CA ILE A 331 -16.23 -24.99 -22.89
C ILE A 331 -15.07 -25.04 -21.89
N GLY A 332 -14.06 -25.88 -22.16
CA GLY A 332 -12.85 -25.96 -21.33
C GLY A 332 -12.10 -24.63 -21.24
N ASP A 333 -11.91 -23.96 -22.38
CA ASP A 333 -11.23 -22.66 -22.44
C ASP A 333 -12.01 -21.57 -21.68
N LEU A 334 -13.34 -21.55 -21.80
CA LEU A 334 -14.19 -20.58 -21.09
C LEU A 334 -14.30 -20.85 -19.59
N LEU A 335 -14.20 -22.11 -19.15
CA LEU A 335 -14.21 -22.51 -17.74
C LEU A 335 -12.82 -22.44 -17.07
N GLY A 336 -11.75 -22.42 -17.86
CA GLY A 336 -10.36 -22.42 -17.38
C GLY A 336 -9.88 -21.08 -16.82
N GLY A 337 -10.61 -19.99 -17.07
CA GLY A 337 -10.45 -18.74 -16.33
C GLY A 337 -11.28 -18.82 -15.07
N ASP A 338 -10.68 -18.67 -13.89
CA ASP A 338 -11.25 -18.86 -12.55
C ASP A 338 -12.41 -17.90 -12.16
N THR A 339 -13.28 -17.49 -13.08
CA THR A 339 -14.24 -16.38 -12.91
C THR A 339 -15.70 -16.81 -12.76
N ILE A 340 -16.03 -18.09 -12.97
CA ILE A 340 -17.42 -18.58 -12.89
C ILE A 340 -17.66 -19.26 -11.56
N GLU A 341 -18.53 -18.67 -10.75
CA GLU A 341 -18.99 -19.23 -9.46
C GLU A 341 -20.39 -19.88 -9.56
N ASP A 342 -21.00 -19.86 -10.75
CA ASP A 342 -22.31 -20.46 -11.00
C ASP A 342 -22.20 -21.99 -11.01
N GLU A 343 -22.44 -22.60 -9.85
CA GLU A 343 -22.38 -24.06 -9.65
C GLU A 343 -23.34 -24.82 -10.57
N GLU A 344 -24.51 -24.24 -10.89
CA GLU A 344 -25.48 -24.86 -11.78
C GLU A 344 -24.95 -24.91 -13.20
N LEU A 345 -24.40 -23.81 -13.70
CA LEU A 345 -23.77 -23.72 -15.01
C LEU A 345 -22.57 -24.66 -15.14
N ILE A 346 -21.71 -24.71 -14.11
CA ILE A 346 -20.56 -25.61 -14.07
C ILE A 346 -21.02 -27.07 -14.11
N SER A 347 -22.05 -27.43 -13.33
CA SER A 347 -22.62 -28.77 -13.32
C SER A 347 -23.19 -29.15 -14.68
N LYS A 348 -23.95 -28.23 -15.30
CA LYS A 348 -24.53 -28.41 -16.64
C LYS A 348 -23.44 -28.61 -17.70
N ALA A 349 -22.40 -27.78 -17.68
CA ALA A 349 -21.26 -27.91 -18.57
C ALA A 349 -20.55 -29.27 -18.42
N LYS A 350 -20.25 -29.69 -17.18
CA LYS A 350 -19.65 -30.99 -16.89
C LYS A 350 -20.51 -32.15 -17.38
N GLN A 351 -21.83 -32.07 -17.21
CA GLN A 351 -22.76 -33.10 -17.70
C GLN A 351 -22.73 -33.19 -19.23
N ALA A 352 -22.80 -32.05 -19.93
CA ALA A 352 -22.75 -32.00 -21.39
C ALA A 352 -21.43 -32.58 -21.93
N THR A 353 -20.29 -32.16 -21.38
CA THR A 353 -18.96 -32.68 -21.73
C THR A 353 -18.86 -34.19 -21.45
N MET A 354 -19.39 -34.69 -20.33
CA MET A 354 -19.40 -36.12 -20.05
C MET A 354 -20.19 -36.92 -21.09
N MET A 355 -21.34 -36.41 -21.54
CA MET A 355 -22.15 -37.07 -22.57
C MET A 355 -21.44 -37.07 -23.93
N SER A 356 -20.91 -35.92 -24.35
CA SER A 356 -20.13 -35.80 -25.58
C SER A 356 -18.92 -36.75 -25.59
N SER A 357 -18.15 -36.80 -24.51
CA SER A 357 -17.00 -37.70 -24.37
C SER A 357 -17.36 -39.19 -24.51
N LYS A 358 -18.59 -39.59 -24.10
CA LYS A 358 -19.08 -40.96 -24.35
C LYS A 358 -19.33 -41.20 -25.84
N ILE A 359 -19.93 -40.24 -26.54
CA ILE A 359 -20.20 -40.31 -27.99
C ILE A 359 -18.89 -40.34 -28.78
N LEU A 360 -17.94 -39.44 -28.47
CA LEU A 360 -16.63 -39.38 -29.12
C LEU A 360 -15.88 -40.72 -29.03
N ARG A 361 -15.91 -41.40 -27.87
CA ARG A 361 -15.31 -42.74 -27.73
C ARG A 361 -15.98 -43.78 -28.62
N GLY A 362 -17.31 -43.72 -28.77
CA GLY A 362 -18.08 -44.57 -29.68
C GLY A 362 -17.69 -44.35 -31.14
N MET A 363 -17.73 -43.09 -31.59
CA MET A 363 -17.30 -42.67 -32.93
C MET A 363 -15.87 -43.13 -33.23
N ALA A 364 -14.93 -42.91 -32.31
CA ALA A 364 -13.54 -43.32 -32.51
C ALA A 364 -13.37 -44.84 -32.66
N ALA A 365 -14.24 -45.66 -32.03
CA ALA A 365 -14.25 -47.10 -32.24
C ALA A 365 -14.82 -47.46 -33.62
N GLU A 366 -15.93 -46.84 -34.04
CA GLU A 366 -16.55 -47.08 -35.34
C GLU A 366 -15.66 -46.64 -36.51
N MET A 367 -15.03 -45.47 -36.42
CA MET A 367 -14.05 -45.00 -37.42
C MET A 367 -12.93 -46.01 -37.64
N ARG A 368 -12.41 -46.62 -36.56
CA ARG A 368 -11.39 -47.66 -36.65
C ARG A 368 -11.90 -48.91 -37.38
N MET A 369 -13.13 -49.33 -37.07
CA MET A 369 -13.77 -50.47 -37.74
C MET A 369 -14.02 -50.21 -39.24
N MET A 370 -14.51 -49.02 -39.60
CA MET A 370 -14.73 -48.63 -41.00
C MET A 370 -13.42 -48.55 -41.78
N ALA A 371 -12.36 -48.04 -41.18
CA ALA A 371 -11.03 -47.98 -41.79
C ALA A 371 -10.45 -49.39 -42.05
N MET A 372 -10.72 -50.36 -41.17
CA MET A 372 -10.30 -51.75 -41.37
C MET A 372 -11.08 -52.43 -42.51
N ARG A 373 -12.40 -52.21 -42.60
CA ARG A 373 -13.26 -52.80 -43.65
C ARG A 373 -12.91 -52.33 -45.07
N LYS A 374 -12.35 -51.13 -45.24
CA LYS A 374 -11.87 -50.62 -46.54
C LYS A 374 -10.53 -51.22 -46.99
N LYS A 375 -9.78 -51.89 -46.10
CA LYS A 375 -8.47 -52.48 -46.39
C LYS A 375 -8.53 -53.97 -46.77
N THR A 376 -9.63 -54.63 -46.45
CA THR A 376 -10.00 -55.98 -46.91
C THR A 376 -10.87 -55.88 -48.15
#